data_AF-A0AAU8T3V4-F1
#
_entry.id   AF-A0AAU8T3V4-F1
#
_cell.length_a   1.000
_cell.length_b   1.000
_cell.length_c   1.000
_cell.angle_alpha   90.00
_cell.angle_beta   90.00
_cell.angle_gamma   90.00
#
_symmetry.space_group_name_H-M   'P 1'
#
loop_
_entity.id
_entity.type
_entity.pdbx_description
1 polymer ?
#
loop_
_entity_poly.entity_id
_entity_poly.type
_entity_poly.pdbx_seq_one_letter_code
_entity_poly.pdbx_strand_id
1 'polypeptide(L)'
;MKLRFAAATLAVLALCYLGAGAPALALLLKPAVISDGLTLKAITYHWTNRFDQAMPEAELLASRFYVLVFAAVSVLAAISALKANRDAKSFAFAMGWSVVVLVVLVCAQTQAFYTVG
;
A
#
# COMPACT_ATOMS: atom_id res chain seq x y z
N MET A 1 22.88 14.60 -4.56
CA MET A 1 21.85 13.61 -4.98
C MET A 1 21.02 13.06 -3.83
N LYS A 2 21.62 12.55 -2.74
CA LYS A 2 20.89 11.94 -1.60
C LYS A 2 19.78 12.82 -1.00
N LEU A 3 20.02 14.13 -0.84
CA LEU A 3 19.03 15.07 -0.30
C LEU A 3 17.78 15.21 -1.18
N ARG A 4 17.94 15.20 -2.51
CA ARG A 4 16.82 15.31 -3.46
C ARG A 4 15.93 14.06 -3.42
N PHE A 5 16.55 12.88 -3.29
CA PHE A 5 15.81 11.63 -3.10
C PHE A 5 15.07 11.61 -1.76
N ALA A 6 15.72 12.00 -0.68
CA ALA A 6 15.07 12.08 0.64
C ALA A 6 13.88 13.05 0.63
N ALA A 7 14.04 14.23 0.02
CA ALA A 7 12.97 15.21 -0.12
C ALA A 7 11.81 14.69 -0.97
N ALA A 8 12.09 14.01 -2.09
CA ALA A 8 11.06 13.40 -2.93
C ALA A 8 10.30 12.30 -2.18
N THR A 9 11.02 11.42 -1.45
CA THR A 9 10.39 10.38 -0.63
C THR A 9 9.51 10.98 0.46
N LEU A 10 9.99 12.01 1.17
CA LEU A 10 9.19 12.72 2.18
C LEU A 10 7.95 13.38 1.57
N ALA A 11 8.06 13.99 0.39
CA ALA A 11 6.92 14.58 -0.31
C ALA A 11 5.88 13.51 -0.68
N VAL A 12 6.31 12.36 -1.20
CA VAL A 12 5.40 11.23 -1.51
C VAL A 12 4.73 10.72 -0.23
N LEU A 13 5.48 10.54 0.86
CA LEU A 13 4.91 10.12 2.14
C LEU A 13 3.91 11.14 2.68
N ALA A 14 4.20 12.44 2.59
CA ALA A 14 3.29 13.50 2.98
C ALA A 14 2.00 13.48 2.14
N LEU A 15 2.12 13.30 0.82
CA LEU A 15 0.95 13.17 -0.07
C LEU A 15 0.11 11.93 0.26
N CYS A 16 0.74 10.79 0.55
CA CYS A 16 0.02 9.58 0.97
C CYS A 16 -0.67 9.79 2.33
N TYR A 17 -0.01 10.48 3.27
CA TYR A 17 -0.56 10.79 4.58
C TYR A 17 -1.77 11.72 4.49
N LEU A 18 -1.68 12.78 3.69
CA LEU A 18 -2.79 13.69 3.43
C LEU A 18 -3.93 13.00 2.67
N GLY A 19 -3.60 12.19 1.65
CA GLY A 19 -4.58 11.41 0.88
C GLY A 19 -5.32 10.36 1.71
N ALA A 20 -4.70 9.87 2.79
CA ALA A 20 -5.34 8.99 3.77
C ALA A 20 -6.25 9.74 4.77
N GLY A 21 -6.35 11.07 4.68
CA GLY A 21 -7.14 11.90 5.60
C GLY A 21 -6.38 12.30 6.87
N ALA A 22 -5.04 12.30 6.84
CA ALA A 22 -4.16 12.64 7.95
C ALA A 22 -4.49 11.85 9.24
N PRO A 23 -4.46 10.50 9.20
CA PRO A 23 -4.76 9.68 10.37
C PRO A 23 -3.80 9.97 11.52
N ALA A 24 -4.22 9.75 12.76
CA ALA A 24 -3.32 9.91 13.91
C ALA A 24 -2.07 9.03 13.76
N LEU A 25 -0.88 9.60 13.92
CA LEU A 25 0.40 8.87 13.70
C LEU A 25 0.52 7.61 14.55
N ALA A 26 -0.05 7.61 15.76
CA ALA A 26 -0.08 6.44 16.64
C ALA A 26 -0.86 5.26 16.04
N LEU A 27 -1.85 5.50 15.18
CA LEU A 27 -2.61 4.45 14.48
C LEU A 27 -1.78 3.80 13.38
N LEU A 28 -0.90 4.53 12.70
CA LEU A 28 -0.04 3.96 11.65
C LEU A 28 0.89 2.88 12.22
N LEU A 29 1.29 3.01 13.48
CA LEU A 29 2.16 2.03 14.14
C LEU A 29 1.42 0.79 14.64
N LYS A 30 0.08 0.75 14.56
CA LYS A 30 -0.68 -0.43 14.97
C LYS A 30 -0.43 -1.59 13.99
N PRO A 31 -0.09 -2.79 14.48
CA PRO A 31 0.09 -3.96 13.62
C PRO A 31 -1.13 -4.28 12.76
N ALA A 32 -2.34 -4.08 13.29
CA ALA A 32 -3.59 -4.26 12.55
C ALA A 32 -3.66 -3.36 11.32
N VAL A 33 -3.39 -2.05 11.47
CA VAL A 33 -3.42 -1.07 10.38
C VAL A 33 -2.41 -1.39 9.29
N ILE A 34 -1.22 -1.87 9.65
CA ILE A 34 -0.20 -2.32 8.69
C ILE A 34 -0.67 -3.56 7.93
N SER A 35 -1.20 -4.55 8.66
CA SER A 35 -1.76 -5.78 8.08
C SER A 35 -2.90 -5.46 7.11
N ASP A 36 -3.84 -4.60 7.50
CA ASP A 36 -4.97 -4.19 6.68
C ASP A 36 -4.54 -3.44 5.41
N GLY A 37 -3.44 -2.68 5.51
CA GLY A 37 -2.80 -2.05 4.37
C GLY A 37 -2.24 -3.07 3.38
N LEU A 38 -1.55 -4.09 3.89
CA LEU A 38 -0.96 -5.18 3.09
C LEU A 38 -2.00 -6.11 2.47
N THR A 39 -3.20 -6.17 3.03
CA THR A 39 -4.32 -6.99 2.50
C THR A 39 -5.28 -6.15 1.66
N LEU A 40 -4.90 -4.91 1.38
CA LEU A 40 -5.67 -3.96 0.57
C LEU A 40 -7.09 -3.73 1.13
N LYS A 41 -7.26 -3.87 2.45
CA LYS A 41 -8.58 -3.90 3.10
C LYS A 41 -9.37 -2.61 2.88
N ALA A 42 -8.69 -1.48 2.81
CA ALA A 42 -9.33 -0.19 2.56
C ALA A 42 -9.99 -0.07 1.18
N ILE A 43 -9.58 -0.87 0.19
CA ILE A 43 -10.19 -0.90 -1.16
C ILE A 43 -11.04 -2.16 -1.40
N THR A 44 -10.86 -3.20 -0.60
CA THR A 44 -11.66 -4.45 -0.64
C THR A 44 -12.73 -4.50 0.46
N TYR A 45 -12.91 -3.42 1.23
CA TYR A 45 -13.93 -3.32 2.27
C TYR A 45 -15.33 -3.61 1.72
N HIS A 46 -16.05 -4.52 2.37
CA HIS A 46 -17.42 -4.87 2.00
C HIS A 46 -18.35 -4.64 3.19
N TRP A 47 -19.26 -3.68 3.05
CA TRP A 47 -20.24 -3.34 4.08
C TRP A 47 -21.09 -4.54 4.55
N THR A 48 -21.35 -5.51 3.67
CA THR A 48 -22.16 -6.71 3.98
C THR A 48 -21.37 -7.78 4.74
N ASN A 49 -20.07 -7.64 4.90
CA ASN A 49 -19.20 -8.59 5.58
C ASN A 49 -19.14 -8.30 7.08
N ARG A 50 -19.50 -9.28 7.92
CA ARG A 50 -19.51 -9.12 9.38
C ARG A 50 -18.14 -8.77 9.97
N PHE A 51 -17.07 -9.24 9.35
CA PHE A 51 -15.71 -8.99 9.81
C PHE A 51 -15.28 -7.55 9.51
N ASP A 52 -15.76 -7.00 8.39
CA ASP A 52 -15.48 -5.62 7.99
C ASP A 52 -16.29 -4.63 8.83
N GLN A 53 -17.52 -4.97 9.21
CA GLN A 53 -18.33 -4.17 10.13
C GLN A 53 -17.75 -4.08 11.55
N ALA A 54 -17.07 -5.14 12.00
CA ALA A 54 -16.42 -5.15 13.32
C ALA A 54 -15.13 -4.32 13.38
N MET A 55 -14.64 -3.87 12.22
CA MET A 55 -13.36 -3.18 12.10
C MET A 55 -13.50 -1.70 12.46
N PRO A 56 -12.63 -1.14 13.33
CA PRO A 56 -12.72 0.27 13.69
C PRO A 56 -12.49 1.17 12.46
N GLU A 57 -13.43 2.09 12.19
CA GLU A 57 -13.34 2.99 11.02
C GLU A 57 -12.02 3.77 10.98
N ALA A 58 -11.54 4.23 12.14
CA ALA A 58 -10.27 4.95 12.25
C ALA A 58 -9.06 4.10 11.81
N GLU A 59 -9.09 2.78 12.02
CA GLU A 59 -8.03 1.86 11.61
C GLU A 59 -8.11 1.56 10.11
N LEU A 60 -9.33 1.43 9.57
CA LEU A 60 -9.57 1.30 8.12
C LEU A 60 -9.12 2.55 7.35
N LEU A 61 -9.40 3.74 7.89
CA LEU A 61 -8.96 5.00 7.29
C LEU A 61 -7.43 5.13 7.37
N ALA A 62 -6.82 4.74 8.49
CA ALA A 62 -5.37 4.75 8.64
C ALA A 62 -4.67 3.78 7.67
N SER A 63 -5.27 2.61 7.37
CA SER A 63 -4.65 1.63 6.48
C SER A 63 -4.60 2.09 5.02
N ARG A 64 -5.44 3.05 4.61
CA ARG A 64 -5.37 3.73 3.29
C ARG A 64 -3.99 4.34 3.02
N PHE A 65 -3.30 4.81 4.06
CA PHE A 65 -1.94 5.31 3.93
C PHE A 65 -1.01 4.27 3.29
N TYR A 66 -1.03 3.04 3.80
CA TYR A 66 -0.20 1.95 3.29
C TYR A 66 -0.59 1.53 1.87
N VAL A 67 -1.89 1.53 1.56
CA VAL A 67 -2.38 1.26 0.20
C VAL A 67 -1.88 2.32 -0.79
N LEU A 68 -1.90 3.61 -0.41
CA LEU A 68 -1.40 4.71 -1.24
C LEU A 68 0.12 4.65 -1.42
N VAL A 69 0.87 4.33 -0.37
CA VAL A 69 2.32 4.11 -0.45
C VAL A 69 2.63 2.94 -1.40
N PHE A 70 1.91 1.83 -1.27
CA PHE A 70 2.05 0.68 -2.15
C PHE A 70 1.74 1.03 -3.62
N ALA A 71 0.70 1.82 -3.86
CA ALA A 71 0.39 2.34 -5.20
C ALA A 71 1.51 3.24 -5.74
N ALA A 72 2.05 4.14 -4.93
CA ALA A 72 3.13 5.05 -5.34
C ALA A 72 4.41 4.29 -5.74
N VAL A 73 4.78 3.25 -4.97
CA VAL A 73 5.95 2.40 -5.30
C VAL A 73 5.67 1.58 -6.58
N SER A 74 4.44 1.13 -6.79
CA SER A 74 4.03 0.43 -8.02
C SER A 74 4.14 1.32 -9.26
N VAL A 75 3.71 2.58 -9.16
CA VAL A 75 3.90 3.57 -10.23
C VAL A 75 5.38 3.80 -10.50
N LEU A 76 6.21 3.90 -9.45
CA LEU A 76 7.66 4.07 -9.60
C LEU A 76 8.30 2.86 -10.29
N ALA A 77 7.89 1.64 -9.94
CA ALA A 77 8.34 0.42 -10.59
C ALA A 77 7.93 0.38 -12.07
N ALA A 78 6.70 0.75 -12.40
CA ALA A 78 6.21 0.83 -13.77
C ALA A 78 6.99 1.86 -14.60
N ILE A 79 7.19 3.08 -14.06
CA ILE A 79 8.00 4.12 -14.72
C ILE A 79 9.45 3.63 -14.93
N SER A 80 10.01 2.94 -13.93
CA SER A 80 11.36 2.35 -14.04
C SER A 80 11.45 1.32 -15.17
N ALA A 81 10.40 0.50 -15.34
CA ALA A 81 10.31 -0.48 -16.41
C ALA A 81 10.14 0.14 -17.80
N LEU A 82 9.49 1.30 -17.91
CA LEU A 82 9.25 2.02 -19.17
C LEU A 82 10.44 2.84 -19.68
N LYS A 83 11.51 3.00 -18.90
CA LYS A 83 12.70 3.75 -19.33
C LYS A 83 13.40 3.06 -20.51
N ALA A 84 13.72 3.84 -21.55
CA ALA A 84 14.37 3.38 -22.78
C ALA A 84 15.78 2.78 -22.56
N ASN A 85 16.55 3.29 -21.60
CA ASN A 85 17.82 2.70 -21.15
C ASN A 85 17.59 1.88 -19.89
N ARG A 86 17.36 0.58 -20.05
CA ARG A 86 17.19 -0.35 -18.92
C ARG A 86 18.54 -0.73 -18.34
N ASP A 87 18.76 -0.32 -17.10
CA ASP A 87 19.88 -0.78 -16.29
C ASP A 87 19.48 -2.07 -15.53
N ALA A 88 20.42 -2.99 -15.30
CA ALA A 88 20.12 -4.28 -14.64
C ALA A 88 19.47 -4.11 -13.26
N LYS A 89 19.81 -3.01 -12.57
CA LYS A 89 19.21 -2.61 -11.29
C LYS A 89 17.73 -2.23 -11.42
N SER A 90 17.36 -1.53 -12.49
CA SER A 90 15.96 -1.15 -12.78
C SER A 90 15.11 -2.39 -13.04
N PHE A 91 15.67 -3.35 -13.78
CA PHE A 91 15.00 -4.62 -14.05
C PHE A 91 14.80 -5.44 -12.78
N ALA A 92 15.84 -5.63 -11.97
CA ALA A 92 15.74 -6.35 -10.70
C ALA A 92 14.72 -5.70 -9.75
N PHE A 93 14.67 -4.37 -9.71
CA PHE A 93 13.67 -3.64 -8.93
C PHE A 93 12.24 -3.91 -9.40
N ALA A 94 11.98 -3.78 -10.71
CA ALA A 94 10.64 -4.03 -11.27
C ALA A 94 10.21 -5.49 -11.10
N MET A 95 11.14 -6.44 -11.26
CA MET A 95 10.88 -7.87 -11.05
C MET A 95 10.57 -8.16 -9.58
N GLY A 96 11.40 -7.68 -8.66
CA GLY A 96 11.17 -7.83 -7.22
C GLY A 96 9.85 -7.22 -6.77
N TRP A 97 9.53 -6.02 -7.28
CA TRP A 97 8.26 -5.37 -6.96
C TRP A 97 7.06 -6.12 -7.53
N SER A 98 7.17 -6.71 -8.73
CA SER A 98 6.12 -7.57 -9.29
C SER A 98 5.81 -8.78 -8.39
N VAL A 99 6.83 -9.39 -7.79
CA VAL A 99 6.64 -10.49 -6.82
C VAL A 99 5.91 -10.00 -5.58
N VAL A 100 6.31 -8.84 -5.02
CA VAL A 100 5.61 -8.23 -3.87
C VAL A 100 4.15 -7.96 -4.20
N VAL A 101 3.86 -7.39 -5.37
CA VAL A 101 2.49 -7.14 -5.82
C VAL A 101 1.69 -8.43 -5.93
N LEU A 102 2.28 -9.49 -6.49
CA LEU A 102 1.62 -10.79 -6.58
C LEU A 102 1.28 -11.36 -5.19
N VAL A 103 2.21 -11.29 -4.23
CA VAL A 103 1.97 -11.76 -2.86
C VAL A 103 0.85 -10.98 -2.19
N VAL A 104 0.88 -9.64 -2.29
CA VAL A 104 -0.17 -8.76 -1.76
C VAL A 104 -1.54 -9.08 -2.37
N LEU A 105 -1.60 -9.30 -3.69
CA LEU A 105 -2.84 -9.67 -4.37
C LEU A 105 -3.36 -11.04 -3.91
N VAL A 106 -2.50 -12.04 -3.79
CA VAL A 106 -2.90 -13.37 -3.29
C VAL A 106 -3.42 -13.26 -1.85
N CYS A 107 -2.74 -12.52 -0.98
CA CYS A 107 -3.19 -12.28 0.40
C CYS A 107 -4.53 -11.52 0.45
N ALA A 108 -4.72 -10.51 -0.39
CA ALA A 108 -5.98 -9.78 -0.48
C ALA A 108 -7.13 -10.68 -0.95
N GLN A 109 -6.87 -11.53 -1.95
CA GLN A 109 -7.85 -12.48 -2.48
C GLN A 109 -8.25 -13.53 -1.43
N THR A 110 -7.29 -14.13 -0.72
CA THR A 110 -7.62 -15.10 0.34
C THR A 110 -8.49 -14.46 1.41
N GLN A 111 -8.14 -13.27 1.90
CA GLN A 111 -8.96 -12.58 2.90
C GLN A 111 -10.34 -12.17 2.37
N ALA A 112 -10.46 -11.82 1.10
CA ALA A 112 -11.75 -11.54 0.48
C ALA A 112 -12.64 -12.79 0.47
N PHE A 113 -12.13 -13.96 0.03
CA PHE A 113 -12.93 -15.19 -0.06
C PHE A 113 -13.23 -15.86 1.28
N TYR A 114 -12.32 -15.81 2.26
CA TYR A 114 -12.54 -16.43 3.58
C TYR A 114 -13.43 -15.61 4.51
N THR A 115 -13.73 -14.35 4.19
CA THR A 115 -14.63 -13.51 4.98
C THR A 115 -16.06 -13.44 4.43
N VAL A 116 -16.37 -14.14 3.33
CA VAL A 116 -17.74 -14.26 2.78
C VAL A 116 -18.52 -15.47 3.33
N GLY A 117 -17.96 -16.21 4.29
CA GLY A 117 -18.62 -17.31 5.01
C GLY A 117 -19.08 -16.89 6.40
#